data_AF-A0A8J4Y3F1-F1
#
_entry.id   AF-A0A8J4Y3F1-F1
#
_cell.length_a   1.000
_cell.length_b   1.000
_cell.length_c   1.000
_cell.angle_alpha   90.00
_cell.angle_beta   90.00
_cell.angle_gamma   90.00
#
_symmetry.space_group_name_H-M   'P 1'
#
loop_
_entity.id
_entity.type
_entity.pdbx_description
1 polymer ?
#
loop_
_entity_poly.entity_id
_entity_poly.type
_entity_poly.pdbx_seq_one_letter_code
_entity_poly.pdbx_strand_id
1 'polypeptide(L)'
;MLNGTRHHNGLEASPRQHSVVSLVVVVAALANRGPGAGLRNQRSSVAFGARHPHAHHHRPAPHHVHPQPSYGHEPQPSYAEPAEPACAANTTKPWCLEDAEYPLYEIRHAAEYHYEKLLSLYADVADLNTELSVERPKTLEEETYLCPSGTAYVRPLRAINTEGKWRVVVNNVDVHYETLTQTTRVEECLTAGDACPLVPECYESSCLQKSIYHRFLVYDAYDQYFPFAVETFKLPASCACLLGASTLDH
;
A
#
# COMPACT_ATOMS: atom_id res chain seq x y z
N MET A 1 74.82 26.35 7.27
CA MET A 1 74.09 25.08 7.05
C MET A 1 72.61 25.45 7.01
N LEU A 2 72.05 25.83 5.86
CA LEU A 2 71.44 25.02 4.78
C LEU A 2 70.24 24.15 5.23
N ASN A 3 69.22 24.19 4.35
CA ASN A 3 67.88 23.55 4.33
C ASN A 3 66.80 24.24 5.20
N GLY A 4 65.70 24.78 4.68
CA GLY A 4 65.08 24.73 3.36
C GLY A 4 64.11 23.55 3.24
N THR A 5 62.80 23.82 3.30
CA THR A 5 61.77 23.10 2.54
C THR A 5 60.45 23.89 2.51
N ARG A 6 59.88 23.93 1.32
CA ARG A 6 58.72 24.66 0.83
C ARG A 6 57.61 23.62 0.64
N HIS A 7 56.42 23.83 1.17
CA HIS A 7 55.25 23.05 0.78
C HIS A 7 54.20 23.96 0.14
N HIS A 8 54.11 23.82 -1.19
CA HIS A 8 52.91 24.08 -1.97
C HIS A 8 51.92 22.92 -1.76
N ASN A 9 50.62 23.24 -1.84
CA ASN A 9 49.48 22.45 -2.35
C ASN A 9 48.22 23.00 -1.64
N GLY A 10 47.07 23.26 -2.26
CA GLY A 10 46.61 23.18 -3.64
C GLY A 10 45.18 23.77 -3.61
N LEU A 11 44.84 24.65 -4.55
CA LEU A 11 43.46 25.07 -4.75
C LEU A 11 42.72 23.92 -5.43
N GLU A 12 41.72 23.35 -4.76
CA GLU A 12 40.83 22.36 -5.38
C GLU A 12 39.48 23.01 -5.70
N ALA A 13 39.08 22.82 -6.96
CA ALA A 13 38.02 23.54 -7.64
C ALA A 13 36.63 22.95 -7.34
N SER A 14 35.66 23.84 -7.16
CA SER A 14 34.23 23.54 -7.08
C SER A 14 33.67 23.05 -8.42
N PRO A 15 32.90 21.94 -8.47
CA PRO A 15 32.30 21.49 -9.72
C PRO A 15 30.98 22.23 -10.00
N ARG A 16 30.86 22.66 -11.27
CA ARG A 16 29.70 23.36 -11.84
C ARG A 16 28.48 22.46 -11.90
N GLN A 17 27.34 22.97 -11.42
CA GLN A 17 26.02 22.43 -11.67
C GLN A 17 25.66 22.57 -13.15
N HIS A 18 25.34 21.46 -13.82
CA HIS A 18 24.73 21.45 -15.14
C HIS A 18 23.23 21.23 -15.00
N SER A 19 22.48 22.22 -15.47
CA SER A 19 21.02 22.28 -15.50
C SER A 19 20.46 21.27 -16.53
N VAL A 20 19.56 20.39 -16.08
CA VAL A 20 18.84 19.45 -16.94
C VAL A 20 17.52 20.09 -17.36
N VAL A 21 17.41 20.45 -18.64
CA VAL A 21 16.17 20.96 -19.24
C VAL A 21 15.26 19.76 -19.50
N SER A 22 14.17 19.67 -18.75
CA SER A 22 13.14 18.63 -18.89
C SER A 22 12.15 19.01 -19.99
N LEU A 23 12.03 18.17 -21.03
CA LEU A 23 11.10 18.38 -22.15
C LEU A 23 9.78 17.65 -21.83
N VAL A 24 8.74 18.39 -21.46
CA VAL A 24 7.39 17.85 -21.26
C VAL A 24 6.68 17.77 -22.61
N VAL A 25 6.35 16.56 -23.07
CA VAL A 25 5.48 16.34 -24.23
C VAL A 25 4.05 16.11 -23.73
N VAL A 26 3.16 17.04 -24.05
CA VAL A 26 1.71 16.93 -23.81
C VAL A 26 1.06 16.21 -24.98
N VAL A 27 0.45 15.05 -24.75
CA VAL A 27 -0.39 14.37 -25.74
C VAL A 27 -1.86 14.63 -25.40
N ALA A 28 -2.55 15.35 -26.28
CA ALA A 28 -3.98 15.62 -26.18
C ALA A 28 -4.82 14.43 -26.67
N ALA A 29 -5.76 13.96 -25.85
CA ALA A 29 -6.75 12.96 -26.23
C ALA A 29 -7.96 13.63 -26.92
N LEU A 30 -8.35 13.13 -28.09
CA LEU A 30 -9.58 13.53 -28.79
C LEU A 30 -10.68 12.49 -28.54
N ALA A 31 -11.73 12.91 -27.84
CA ALA A 31 -12.99 12.19 -27.74
C ALA A 31 -13.84 12.44 -29.00
N ASN A 32 -14.47 11.40 -29.55
CA ASN A 32 -15.49 11.56 -30.59
C ASN A 32 -16.80 10.88 -30.19
N ARG A 33 -17.88 11.66 -30.27
CA ARG A 33 -19.29 11.31 -30.00
C ARG A 33 -19.91 10.56 -31.20
N GLY A 34 -20.90 9.71 -30.92
CA GLY A 34 -21.69 8.94 -31.89
C GLY A 34 -22.58 9.77 -32.83
N PRO A 35 -23.34 9.11 -33.74
CA PRO A 35 -24.76 8.77 -33.50
C PRO A 35 -25.10 7.33 -33.99
N GLY A 36 -26.17 6.61 -33.66
CA GLY A 36 -27.56 6.97 -33.39
C GLY A 36 -28.44 6.64 -34.62
N ALA A 37 -29.08 5.46 -34.70
CA ALA A 37 -30.32 5.21 -35.47
C ALA A 37 -30.82 3.75 -35.28
N GLY A 38 -32.06 3.59 -34.82
CA GLY A 38 -32.80 2.34 -34.87
C GLY A 38 -33.60 2.19 -36.18
N LEU A 39 -34.05 0.98 -36.49
CA LEU A 39 -35.24 0.73 -37.31
C LEU A 39 -35.75 -0.73 -37.16
N ARG A 40 -37.07 -0.81 -37.29
CA ARG A 40 -38.01 -1.93 -37.09
C ARG A 40 -37.76 -3.18 -37.95
N ASN A 41 -37.97 -4.32 -37.31
CA ASN A 41 -38.92 -5.40 -37.64
C ASN A 41 -39.44 -5.50 -39.10
N GLN A 42 -39.24 -6.67 -39.73
CA GLN A 42 -40.24 -7.28 -40.62
C GLN A 42 -39.94 -8.77 -40.89
N ARG A 43 -40.88 -9.62 -40.48
CA ARG A 43 -41.12 -10.97 -41.01
C ARG A 43 -41.63 -10.84 -42.45
N SER A 44 -41.16 -11.70 -43.35
CA SER A 44 -42.03 -12.35 -44.34
C SER A 44 -41.40 -13.61 -44.91
N SER A 45 -42.26 -14.61 -45.00
CA SER A 45 -42.11 -15.98 -45.48
C SER A 45 -42.06 -16.07 -47.00
N VAL A 46 -41.25 -16.99 -47.53
CA VAL A 46 -41.49 -17.60 -48.85
C VAL A 46 -41.22 -19.10 -48.74
N ALA A 47 -42.20 -19.90 -49.11
CA ALA A 47 -42.18 -21.36 -49.15
C ALA A 47 -42.33 -21.82 -50.60
N PHE A 48 -41.43 -22.68 -51.09
CA PHE A 48 -41.57 -23.64 -52.21
C PHE A 48 -40.26 -24.46 -52.17
N GLY A 49 -40.16 -25.78 -52.31
CA GLY A 49 -41.07 -26.89 -52.54
C GLY A 49 -40.24 -28.18 -52.41
N ALA A 50 -40.91 -29.30 -52.16
CA ALA A 50 -40.35 -30.57 -51.70
C ALA A 50 -39.45 -31.34 -52.70
N ARG A 51 -38.46 -32.07 -52.17
CA ARG A 51 -38.03 -33.40 -52.66
C ARG A 51 -37.61 -34.30 -51.48
N HIS A 52 -38.01 -35.57 -51.57
CA HIS A 52 -37.99 -36.60 -50.52
C HIS A 52 -36.59 -37.06 -50.06
N PRO A 53 -36.47 -37.57 -48.82
CA PRO A 53 -35.21 -38.06 -48.24
C PRO A 53 -34.95 -39.54 -48.56
N HIS A 54 -33.66 -39.90 -48.67
CA HIS A 54 -33.20 -41.29 -48.64
C HIS A 54 -33.27 -41.83 -47.20
N ALA A 55 -33.85 -43.03 -47.07
CA ALA A 55 -34.01 -43.73 -45.81
C ALA A 55 -32.67 -44.34 -45.34
N HIS A 56 -32.16 -43.88 -44.20
CA HIS A 56 -31.13 -44.60 -43.45
C HIS A 56 -31.78 -45.24 -42.23
N HIS A 57 -31.75 -46.58 -42.17
CA HIS A 57 -32.15 -47.35 -41.00
C HIS A 57 -31.15 -47.11 -39.86
N HIS A 58 -31.55 -46.34 -38.83
CA HIS A 58 -30.82 -46.28 -37.57
C HIS A 58 -31.19 -47.47 -36.69
N ARG A 59 -30.18 -48.31 -36.38
CA ARG A 59 -30.23 -49.33 -35.34
C ARG A 59 -29.94 -48.64 -33.99
N PRO A 60 -30.75 -48.80 -32.94
CA PRO A 60 -30.44 -48.20 -31.64
C PRO A 60 -29.24 -48.94 -31.01
N ALA A 61 -28.27 -48.16 -30.51
CA ALA A 61 -27.12 -48.67 -29.77
C ALA A 61 -27.50 -48.92 -28.29
N PRO A 62 -26.90 -49.90 -27.60
CA PRO A 62 -27.23 -50.20 -26.21
C PRO A 62 -26.76 -49.09 -25.28
N HIS A 63 -27.60 -48.72 -24.31
CA HIS A 63 -27.26 -47.79 -23.25
C HIS A 63 -26.25 -48.43 -22.29
N HIS A 64 -24.99 -48.01 -22.34
CA HIS A 64 -24.03 -48.29 -21.28
C HIS A 64 -24.21 -47.26 -20.16
N VAL A 65 -24.65 -47.72 -18.99
CA VAL A 65 -24.69 -46.92 -17.76
C VAL A 65 -23.26 -46.84 -17.22
N HIS A 66 -22.64 -45.67 -17.34
CA HIS A 66 -21.38 -45.39 -16.64
C HIS A 66 -21.69 -44.97 -15.20
N PRO A 67 -21.03 -45.54 -14.17
CA PRO A 67 -21.11 -45.04 -12.80
C PRO A 67 -20.55 -43.62 -12.76
N GLN A 68 -21.28 -42.67 -12.17
CA GLN A 68 -20.73 -41.34 -11.89
C GLN A 68 -19.64 -41.46 -10.81
N PRO A 69 -18.47 -40.82 -10.99
CA PRO A 69 -17.52 -40.69 -9.91
C PRO A 69 -18.12 -39.81 -8.81
N SER A 70 -18.24 -40.37 -7.61
CA SER A 70 -18.49 -39.61 -6.39
C SER A 70 -17.23 -38.84 -6.05
N TYR A 71 -17.12 -37.61 -6.54
CA TYR A 71 -16.12 -36.68 -6.03
C TYR A 71 -16.48 -36.40 -4.56
N GLY A 72 -15.60 -36.83 -3.66
CA GLY A 72 -15.68 -36.45 -2.26
C GLY A 72 -15.76 -34.93 -2.18
N HIS A 73 -16.64 -34.43 -1.32
CA HIS A 73 -16.71 -33.01 -1.02
C HIS A 73 -15.38 -32.64 -0.35
N GLU A 74 -14.43 -32.17 -1.15
CA GLU A 74 -13.23 -31.52 -0.64
C GLU A 74 -13.74 -30.36 0.23
N PRO A 75 -13.27 -30.22 1.48
CA PRO A 75 -13.68 -29.10 2.30
C PRO A 75 -13.32 -27.83 1.52
N GLN A 76 -14.31 -26.95 1.31
CA GLN A 76 -14.02 -25.62 0.79
C GLN A 76 -12.89 -25.03 1.63
N PRO A 77 -11.81 -24.49 1.03
CA PRO A 77 -10.82 -23.77 1.80
C PRO A 77 -11.58 -22.65 2.50
N SER A 78 -11.74 -22.78 3.82
CA SER A 78 -12.18 -21.64 4.61
C SER A 78 -11.14 -20.57 4.34
N TYR A 79 -11.56 -19.46 3.75
CA TYR A 79 -10.75 -18.25 3.67
C TYR A 79 -10.46 -17.83 5.12
N ALA A 80 -9.43 -18.44 5.71
CA ALA A 80 -9.06 -18.19 7.08
C ALA A 80 -8.54 -16.76 7.07
N GLU A 81 -9.29 -15.86 7.72
CA GLU A 81 -8.79 -14.51 7.90
C GLU A 81 -7.40 -14.58 8.55
N PRO A 82 -6.44 -13.76 8.11
CA PRO A 82 -5.08 -13.83 8.63
C PRO A 82 -5.11 -13.76 10.16
N ALA A 83 -4.61 -14.81 10.80
CA ALA A 83 -4.53 -14.87 12.25
C ALA A 83 -3.61 -13.74 12.77
N GLU A 84 -3.85 -13.33 14.01
CA GLU A 84 -2.97 -12.40 14.69
C GLU A 84 -1.52 -12.97 14.73
N PRO A 85 -0.51 -12.20 14.26
CA PRO A 85 0.85 -12.70 14.16
C PRO A 85 1.51 -12.80 15.53
N ALA A 86 2.45 -13.75 15.69
CA ALA A 86 3.17 -13.96 16.96
C ALA A 86 3.90 -12.69 17.47
N CYS A 87 4.35 -11.82 16.55
CA CYS A 87 5.00 -10.55 16.89
C CYS A 87 4.08 -9.57 17.65
N ALA A 88 2.75 -9.72 17.54
CA ALA A 88 1.78 -8.85 18.20
C ALA A 88 1.53 -9.23 19.67
N ALA A 89 1.84 -10.47 20.08
CA ALA A 89 1.42 -11.02 21.38
C ALA A 89 1.89 -10.21 22.61
N ASN A 90 3.00 -9.48 22.52
CA ASN A 90 3.60 -8.74 23.63
C ASN A 90 3.62 -7.21 23.41
N THR A 91 2.91 -6.71 22.40
CA THR A 91 2.91 -5.28 22.06
C THR A 91 1.49 -4.74 21.95
N THR A 92 1.30 -3.49 22.38
CA THR A 92 0.05 -2.76 22.18
C THR A 92 0.02 -2.02 20.84
N LYS A 93 1.13 -2.04 20.09
CA LYS A 93 1.22 -1.38 18.80
C LYS A 93 0.44 -2.16 17.75
N PRO A 94 -0.36 -1.50 16.88
CA PRO A 94 -1.09 -2.15 15.81
C PRO A 94 -0.20 -2.49 14.60
N TRP A 95 1.10 -2.68 14.82
CA TRP A 95 2.08 -3.09 13.82
C TRP A 95 3.30 -3.76 14.47
N CYS A 96 3.99 -4.57 13.69
CA CYS A 96 5.28 -5.18 14.02
C CYS A 96 6.35 -4.71 13.03
N LEU A 97 7.54 -4.42 13.56
CA LEU A 97 8.73 -4.09 12.76
C LEU A 97 9.58 -5.33 12.44
N GLU A 98 9.46 -6.35 13.28
CA GLU A 98 10.14 -7.63 13.15
C GLU A 98 9.10 -8.74 13.15
N ASP A 99 9.34 -9.77 12.37
CA ASP A 99 8.44 -10.92 12.26
C ASP A 99 9.24 -12.16 11.83
N ALA A 100 9.31 -13.14 12.73
CA ALA A 100 10.02 -14.40 12.48
C ALA A 100 9.30 -15.29 11.45
N GLU A 101 7.99 -15.08 11.27
CA GLU A 101 7.14 -15.81 10.33
C GLU A 101 6.81 -14.94 9.10
N TYR A 102 7.66 -13.95 8.81
CA TYR A 102 7.50 -13.12 7.62
C TYR A 102 7.70 -14.00 6.36
N PRO A 103 6.70 -14.13 5.47
CA PRO A 103 6.73 -15.05 4.34
C PRO A 103 7.57 -14.48 3.18
N LEU A 104 8.86 -14.22 3.44
CA LEU A 104 9.75 -13.53 2.53
C LEU A 104 9.91 -14.30 1.21
N TYR A 105 10.01 -15.62 1.29
CA TYR A 105 10.20 -16.47 0.12
C TYR A 105 8.97 -16.42 -0.80
N GLU A 106 7.78 -16.56 -0.21
CA GLU A 106 6.50 -16.56 -0.92
C GLU A 106 6.21 -15.19 -1.53
N ILE A 107 6.47 -14.10 -0.80
CA ILE A 107 6.34 -12.73 -1.31
C ILE A 107 7.27 -12.53 -2.49
N ARG A 108 8.56 -12.88 -2.37
CA ARG A 108 9.54 -12.72 -3.45
C ARG A 108 9.14 -13.54 -4.68
N HIS A 109 8.74 -14.79 -4.49
CA HIS A 109 8.33 -15.66 -5.59
C HIS A 109 7.10 -15.10 -6.33
N ALA A 110 6.08 -14.68 -5.58
CA ALA A 110 4.89 -14.05 -6.16
C ALA A 110 5.23 -12.71 -6.85
N ALA A 111 6.17 -11.95 -6.29
CA ALA A 111 6.59 -10.66 -6.82
C ALA A 111 7.33 -10.81 -8.14
N GLU A 112 8.21 -11.80 -8.27
CA GLU A 112 8.87 -12.15 -9.53
C GLU A 112 7.85 -12.61 -10.58
N TYR A 113 6.88 -13.44 -10.19
CA TYR A 113 5.85 -13.94 -11.11
C TYR A 113 4.92 -12.82 -11.63
N HIS A 114 4.58 -11.85 -10.78
CA HIS A 114 3.67 -10.75 -11.11
C HIS A 114 4.37 -9.38 -11.28
N TYR A 115 5.65 -9.39 -11.64
CA TYR A 115 6.53 -8.22 -11.60
C TYR A 115 5.93 -6.94 -12.20
N GLU A 116 5.46 -6.99 -13.45
CA GLU A 116 4.91 -5.83 -14.18
C GLU A 116 3.74 -5.16 -13.43
N LYS A 117 2.79 -5.97 -12.96
CA LYS A 117 1.60 -5.46 -12.26
C LYS A 117 1.96 -5.02 -10.84
N LEU A 118 2.86 -5.73 -10.16
CA LEU A 118 3.36 -5.34 -8.85
C LEU A 118 4.05 -3.98 -8.89
N LEU A 119 4.91 -3.76 -9.89
CA LEU A 119 5.65 -2.52 -10.05
C LEU A 119 4.73 -1.32 -10.27
N SER A 120 3.62 -1.52 -10.99
CA SER A 120 2.59 -0.49 -11.16
C SER A 120 1.92 -0.11 -9.82
N LEU A 121 1.63 -1.09 -8.95
CA LEU A 121 1.09 -0.82 -7.62
C LEU A 121 2.13 -0.20 -6.68
N TYR A 122 3.39 -0.63 -6.81
CA TYR A 122 4.47 -0.11 -6.00
C TYR A 122 4.75 1.35 -6.33
N ALA A 123 4.71 1.75 -7.61
CA ALA A 123 4.88 3.14 -8.02
C ALA A 123 3.85 4.07 -7.34
N ASP A 124 2.60 3.63 -7.19
CA ASP A 124 1.55 4.40 -6.50
C ASP A 124 1.82 4.63 -5.00
N VAL A 125 2.62 3.76 -4.36
CA VAL A 125 2.93 3.84 -2.92
C VAL A 125 4.35 4.31 -2.62
N ALA A 126 5.30 4.16 -3.55
CA ALA A 126 6.69 4.57 -3.39
C ALA A 126 6.82 6.09 -3.17
N ASP A 127 5.97 6.87 -3.86
CA ASP A 127 5.89 8.33 -3.69
C ASP A 127 5.31 8.76 -2.33
N LEU A 128 4.71 7.83 -1.57
CA LEU A 128 4.17 8.09 -0.23
C LEU A 128 5.23 7.92 0.87
N ASN A 129 6.48 7.59 0.52
CA ASN A 129 7.56 7.46 1.49
C ASN A 129 7.79 8.80 2.23
N THR A 130 7.70 8.76 3.56
CA THR A 130 7.77 9.98 4.38
C THR A 130 9.12 10.22 5.04
N GLU A 131 10.21 9.56 4.60
CA GLU A 131 11.55 9.70 5.20
C GLU A 131 12.04 11.16 5.29
N LEU A 132 11.60 12.03 4.39
CA LEU A 132 11.99 13.45 4.32
C LEU A 132 10.82 14.42 4.56
N SER A 133 9.68 13.95 5.07
CA SER A 133 8.45 14.76 5.15
C SER A 133 8.45 15.85 6.21
N VAL A 134 9.52 16.01 7.00
CA VAL A 134 9.60 17.05 8.04
C VAL A 134 10.83 17.91 7.84
N GLU A 135 10.61 19.17 7.46
CA GLU A 135 11.63 20.21 7.51
C GLU A 135 11.66 20.79 8.93
N ARG A 136 12.71 20.49 9.68
CA ARG A 136 12.95 21.09 11.00
C ARG A 136 13.82 22.35 10.89
N PRO A 137 13.57 23.39 11.71
CA PRO A 137 14.49 24.50 11.85
C PRO A 137 15.89 24.02 12.28
N LYS A 138 16.95 24.63 11.72
CA LYS A 138 18.35 24.21 11.94
C LYS A 138 18.89 24.56 13.34
N THR A 139 18.19 25.38 14.11
CA THR A 139 18.58 25.82 15.46
C THR A 139 17.56 25.30 16.46
N LEU A 140 17.96 24.30 17.23
CA LEU A 140 17.08 23.38 17.97
C LEU A 140 17.10 23.60 19.49
N GLU A 141 17.73 24.67 19.95
CA GLU A 141 18.07 24.83 21.38
C GLU A 141 16.84 25.08 22.28
N GLU A 142 15.65 25.33 21.71
CA GLU A 142 14.44 25.67 22.48
C GLU A 142 13.12 25.09 21.90
N GLU A 143 13.12 23.95 21.19
CA GLU A 143 11.83 23.32 20.84
C GLU A 143 11.19 22.66 22.07
N THR A 144 10.45 23.46 22.84
CA THR A 144 9.56 22.97 23.88
C THR A 144 8.15 22.86 23.30
N TYR A 145 7.73 21.63 23.02
CA TYR A 145 6.37 21.37 22.53
C TYR A 145 5.37 21.37 23.69
N LEU A 146 4.15 21.87 23.43
CA LEU A 146 3.06 21.85 24.42
C LEU A 146 2.69 20.44 24.86
N CYS A 147 2.91 19.44 24.01
CA CYS A 147 2.76 18.04 24.31
C CYS A 147 4.02 17.30 23.86
N PRO A 148 4.71 16.58 24.76
CA PRO A 148 5.89 15.82 24.40
C PRO A 148 5.51 14.63 23.50
N SER A 149 6.24 14.44 22.39
CA SER A 149 6.04 13.33 21.46
C SER A 149 7.37 12.68 21.06
N GLY A 150 7.32 11.37 20.80
CA GLY A 150 8.43 10.58 20.26
C GLY A 150 8.23 10.31 18.78
N THR A 151 9.29 10.43 17.97
CA THR A 151 9.24 10.24 16.53
C THR A 151 10.09 9.05 16.11
N ALA A 152 9.63 8.27 15.14
CA ALA A 152 10.38 7.15 14.57
C ALA A 152 10.07 6.98 13.09
N TYR A 153 11.05 6.51 12.32
CA TYR A 153 10.84 6.04 10.96
C TYR A 153 10.76 4.52 10.98
N VAL A 154 9.62 3.99 10.58
CA VAL A 154 9.29 2.56 10.68
C VAL A 154 9.04 1.96 9.31
N ARG A 155 9.36 0.68 9.17
CA ARG A 155 9.06 -0.16 8.02
C ARG A 155 8.30 -1.40 8.51
N PRO A 156 6.97 -1.29 8.72
CA PRO A 156 6.20 -2.40 9.27
C PRO A 156 6.26 -3.64 8.36
N LEU A 157 6.36 -4.82 8.95
CA LEU A 157 6.22 -6.11 8.27
C LEU A 157 4.81 -6.71 8.46
N ARG A 158 4.19 -6.39 9.59
CA ARG A 158 2.79 -6.72 9.91
C ARG A 158 2.11 -5.47 10.42
N ALA A 159 0.88 -5.21 9.99
CA ALA A 159 0.08 -4.10 10.49
C ALA A 159 -1.42 -4.39 10.40
N ILE A 160 -2.21 -3.73 11.24
CA ILE A 160 -3.67 -3.78 11.20
C ILE A 160 -4.19 -2.72 10.22
N ASN A 161 -4.93 -3.15 9.20
CA ASN A 161 -5.55 -2.24 8.25
C ASN A 161 -6.79 -1.54 8.85
N THR A 162 -7.42 -0.63 8.10
CA THR A 162 -8.65 0.05 8.56
C THR A 162 -9.87 -0.85 8.72
N GLU A 163 -9.81 -2.10 8.23
CA GLU A 163 -10.85 -3.13 8.43
C GLU A 163 -10.61 -3.97 9.69
N GLY A 164 -9.55 -3.71 10.45
CA GLY A 164 -9.22 -4.46 11.66
C GLY A 164 -8.51 -5.79 11.39
N LYS A 165 -8.03 -6.03 10.16
CA LYS A 165 -7.35 -7.27 9.77
C LYS A 165 -5.84 -7.10 9.80
N TRP A 166 -5.15 -8.11 10.31
CA TRP A 166 -3.70 -8.20 10.19
C TRP A 166 -3.30 -8.48 8.75
N ARG A 167 -2.40 -7.66 8.21
CA ARG A 167 -1.90 -7.78 6.85
C ARG A 167 -0.39 -7.88 6.84
N VAL A 168 0.13 -8.56 5.83
CA VAL A 168 1.55 -8.64 5.54
C VAL A 168 1.93 -7.43 4.70
N VAL A 169 2.71 -6.50 5.24
CA VAL A 169 3.17 -5.32 4.50
C VAL A 169 4.44 -5.69 3.74
N VAL A 170 4.46 -5.46 2.42
CA VAL A 170 5.60 -5.80 1.57
C VAL A 170 6.74 -4.80 1.85
N ASN A 171 7.71 -5.23 2.64
CA ASN A 171 8.84 -4.40 3.04
C ASN A 171 10.15 -5.19 3.04
N ASN A 172 11.23 -4.53 2.60
CA ASN A 172 12.57 -5.11 2.47
C ASN A 172 12.60 -6.37 1.58
N VAL A 173 11.91 -6.33 0.44
CA VAL A 173 11.84 -7.45 -0.50
C VAL A 173 12.61 -7.09 -1.77
N ASP A 174 13.67 -7.85 -2.05
CA ASP A 174 14.41 -7.74 -3.30
C ASP A 174 13.66 -8.47 -4.43
N VAL A 175 13.43 -7.76 -5.53
CA VAL A 175 12.78 -8.26 -6.75
C VAL A 175 13.56 -7.74 -7.95
N HIS A 176 14.18 -8.64 -8.71
CA HIS A 176 15.10 -8.29 -9.80
C HIS A 176 16.21 -7.32 -9.36
N TYR A 177 16.11 -6.04 -9.78
CA TYR A 177 17.10 -4.99 -9.50
C TYR A 177 16.60 -3.95 -8.49
N GLU A 178 15.41 -4.15 -7.94
CA GLU A 178 14.75 -3.21 -7.03
C GLU A 178 14.54 -3.86 -5.65
N THR A 179 14.72 -3.06 -4.60
CA THR A 179 14.32 -3.45 -3.24
C THR A 179 13.07 -2.67 -2.88
N LEU A 180 11.94 -3.38 -2.73
CA LEU A 180 10.67 -2.80 -2.36
C LEU A 180 10.71 -2.40 -0.89
N THR A 181 10.64 -1.09 -0.61
CA THR A 181 10.65 -0.53 0.74
C THR A 181 9.63 0.59 0.88
N GLN A 182 8.94 0.60 2.01
CA GLN A 182 7.85 1.48 2.36
C GLN A 182 8.11 1.97 3.79
N THR A 183 8.80 3.10 3.90
CA THR A 183 9.09 3.75 5.18
C THR A 183 8.00 4.76 5.52
N THR A 184 7.62 4.83 6.79
CA THR A 184 6.70 5.83 7.31
C THR A 184 7.19 6.41 8.61
N ARG A 185 7.02 7.73 8.78
CA ARG A 185 7.27 8.43 10.02
C ARG A 185 6.06 8.29 10.92
N VAL A 186 6.27 7.75 12.10
CA VAL A 186 5.29 7.74 13.18
C VAL A 186 5.69 8.75 14.24
N GLU A 187 4.69 9.38 14.84
CA GLU A 187 4.88 10.27 15.99
C GLU A 187 3.81 9.99 17.04
N GLU A 188 4.27 9.49 18.17
CA GLU A 188 3.47 9.06 19.31
C GLU A 188 3.56 10.09 20.43
N CYS A 189 2.43 10.49 20.99
CA CYS A 189 2.37 11.27 22.23
C CYS A 189 3.03 10.47 23.37
N LEU A 190 3.91 11.12 24.14
CA LEU A 190 4.48 10.52 25.35
C LEU A 190 3.50 10.58 26.52
N THR A 191 2.62 11.59 26.54
CA THR A 191 1.63 11.87 27.60
C THR A 191 0.23 12.06 27.00
N ALA A 192 -0.27 11.05 26.26
CA ALA A 192 -1.59 11.14 25.63
C ALA A 192 -2.72 11.16 26.67
N GLY A 193 -3.62 12.13 26.58
CA GLY A 193 -4.75 12.33 27.50
C GLY A 193 -4.43 13.20 28.71
N ASP A 194 -3.15 13.38 29.04
CA ASP A 194 -2.72 14.24 30.16
C ASP A 194 -2.87 15.72 29.82
N ALA A 195 -2.98 16.57 30.84
CA ALA A 195 -2.98 18.02 30.68
C ALA A 195 -1.69 18.51 30.02
N CYS A 196 -1.77 19.55 29.19
CA CYS A 196 -0.62 20.06 28.47
C CYS A 196 0.35 20.74 29.46
N PRO A 197 1.60 20.26 29.63
CA PRO A 197 2.47 20.68 30.74
C PRO A 197 2.78 22.19 30.82
N LEU A 198 2.69 22.90 29.69
CA LEU A 198 2.97 24.34 29.61
C LEU A 198 1.71 25.22 29.61
N VAL A 199 0.52 24.62 29.65
CA VAL A 199 -0.74 25.36 29.69
C VAL A 199 -1.13 25.56 31.16
N PRO A 200 -1.46 26.79 31.59
CA PRO A 200 -1.92 27.04 32.96
C PRO A 200 -3.14 26.19 33.32
N GLU A 201 -3.17 25.66 34.55
CA GLU A 201 -4.21 24.76 35.05
C GLU A 201 -5.63 25.36 35.03
N CYS A 202 -5.74 26.69 34.99
CA CYS A 202 -7.03 27.35 34.83
C CYS A 202 -7.70 27.11 33.47
N TYR A 203 -6.95 26.62 32.47
CA TYR A 203 -7.49 26.16 31.20
C TYR A 203 -7.55 24.64 31.21
N GLU A 204 -8.74 24.10 30.94
CA GLU A 204 -8.88 22.68 30.62
C GLU A 204 -8.04 22.40 29.37
N SER A 205 -7.11 21.46 29.46
CA SER A 205 -6.25 21.09 28.35
C SER A 205 -5.96 19.59 28.36
N SER A 206 -5.70 19.01 27.19
CA SER A 206 -5.32 17.61 27.06
C SER A 206 -4.46 17.37 25.82
N CYS A 207 -3.45 16.50 25.93
CA CYS A 207 -2.64 16.08 24.81
C CYS A 207 -3.36 15.02 23.96
N LEU A 208 -3.70 15.37 22.73
CA LEU A 208 -4.44 14.51 21.80
C LEU A 208 -3.50 13.85 20.79
N GLN A 209 -3.50 12.52 20.75
CA GLN A 209 -2.86 11.76 19.69
C GLN A 209 -3.67 11.88 18.39
N LYS A 210 -3.05 12.45 17.37
CA LYS A 210 -3.60 12.47 16.01
C LYS A 210 -2.97 11.37 15.18
N SER A 211 -3.79 10.72 14.38
CA SER A 211 -3.36 9.69 13.44
C SER A 211 -3.67 10.14 12.01
N ILE A 212 -2.91 9.63 11.06
CA ILE A 212 -3.19 9.76 9.64
C ILE A 212 -3.29 8.38 9.00
N TYR A 213 -3.82 8.36 7.78
CA TYR A 213 -3.98 7.16 7.00
C TYR A 213 -2.82 7.01 6.02
N HIS A 214 -2.07 5.92 6.13
CA HIS A 214 -1.03 5.53 5.20
C HIS A 214 -1.54 4.41 4.30
N ARG A 215 -1.08 4.39 3.05
CA ARG A 215 -1.36 3.30 2.13
C ARG A 215 -0.10 2.45 2.01
N PHE A 216 -0.24 1.15 2.20
CA PHE A 216 0.85 0.20 2.00
C PHE A 216 0.45 -0.86 0.98
N LEU A 217 1.43 -1.26 0.18
CA LEU A 217 1.40 -2.48 -0.59
C LEU A 217 1.49 -3.67 0.37
N VAL A 218 0.52 -4.57 0.28
CA VAL A 218 0.38 -5.76 1.11
C VAL A 218 0.42 -7.04 0.27
N TYR A 219 0.74 -8.14 0.93
CA TYR A 219 0.70 -9.50 0.38
C TYR A 219 -0.41 -10.32 1.03
N ASP A 220 -1.15 -11.07 0.21
CA ASP A 220 -2.21 -11.98 0.65
C ASP A 220 -1.99 -13.39 0.09
N ALA A 221 -1.61 -14.33 0.95
CA ALA A 221 -1.34 -15.71 0.55
C ALA A 221 -2.59 -16.47 0.05
N TYR A 222 -3.79 -15.96 0.33
CA TYR A 222 -5.05 -16.62 -0.04
C TYR A 222 -5.58 -16.18 -1.42
N ASP A 223 -5.06 -15.10 -2.00
CA ASP A 223 -5.41 -14.70 -3.36
C ASP A 223 -4.52 -15.44 -4.37
N GLN A 224 -5.13 -16.44 -5.01
CA GLN A 224 -4.45 -17.32 -5.96
C GLN A 224 -4.17 -16.67 -7.33
N TYR A 225 -4.78 -15.52 -7.64
CA TYR A 225 -4.65 -14.89 -8.95
C TYR A 225 -3.65 -13.75 -8.95
N PHE A 226 -3.69 -12.90 -7.91
CA PHE A 226 -2.77 -11.80 -7.75
C PHE A 226 -2.67 -11.40 -6.27
N PRO A 227 -1.68 -11.92 -5.53
CA PRO A 227 -1.61 -11.82 -4.06
C PRO A 227 -1.13 -10.45 -3.56
N PHE A 228 -1.36 -9.37 -4.29
CA PHE A 228 -0.92 -8.04 -3.93
C PHE A 228 -2.06 -7.03 -4.00
N ALA A 229 -2.12 -6.15 -3.01
CA ALA A 229 -3.10 -5.07 -2.96
C ALA A 229 -2.51 -3.84 -2.27
N VAL A 230 -3.11 -2.67 -2.48
CA VAL A 230 -2.80 -1.48 -1.69
C VAL A 230 -3.93 -1.27 -0.69
N GLU A 231 -3.60 -1.30 0.59
CA GLU A 231 -4.55 -1.15 1.68
C GLU A 231 -4.20 0.05 2.57
N THR A 232 -5.16 0.47 3.38
CA THR A 232 -5.04 1.67 4.22
C THR A 232 -4.85 1.30 5.68
N PHE A 233 -3.97 2.03 6.36
CA PHE A 233 -3.52 1.79 7.73
C PHE A 233 -3.57 3.08 8.52
N LYS A 234 -4.05 3.04 9.76
CA LYS A 234 -4.09 4.21 10.65
C LYS A 234 -2.84 4.22 11.53
N LEU A 235 -1.97 5.21 11.34
CA LEU A 235 -0.72 5.35 12.10
C LEU A 235 -0.68 6.67 12.89
N PRO A 236 -0.07 6.70 14.08
CA PRO A 236 0.10 7.92 14.87
C PRO A 236 1.08 8.87 14.17
N ALA A 237 0.71 10.14 14.03
CA ALA A 237 1.42 11.09 13.17
C ALA A 237 1.75 12.44 13.80
N SER A 238 1.02 12.84 14.85
CA SER A 238 1.36 14.04 15.62
C SER A 238 0.70 14.03 17.00
N CYS A 239 1.30 14.75 17.94
CA CYS A 239 0.68 15.09 19.21
C CYS A 239 0.28 16.56 19.25
N ALA A 240 -0.95 16.87 19.65
CA ALA A 240 -1.43 18.25 19.72
C ALA A 240 -2.07 18.55 21.07
N CYS A 241 -1.83 19.74 21.61
CA CYS A 241 -2.56 20.22 22.78
C CYS A 241 -3.96 20.67 22.37
N LEU A 242 -4.99 20.04 22.92
CA LEU A 242 -6.38 20.44 22.83
C LEU A 242 -6.73 21.29 24.05
N LEU A 243 -7.24 22.49 23.82
CA LEU A 243 -7.82 23.32 24.87
C LEU A 243 -9.33 23.09 24.93
N GLY A 244 -9.88 22.98 26.14
CA GLY A 244 -11.31 22.93 26.38
C GLY A 244 -11.99 24.22 25.96
N ALA A 245 -13.29 24.15 25.64
CA ALA A 245 -14.07 25.33 25.29
C ALA A 245 -14.23 26.23 26.52
N SER A 246 -13.62 27.42 26.49
CA SER A 246 -13.84 28.46 27.49
C SER A 246 -14.45 29.70 26.83
N THR A 247 -15.49 30.26 27.45
CA THR A 247 -15.96 31.61 27.14
C THR A 247 -15.10 32.60 27.92
N LEU A 248 -14.31 33.41 27.22
CA LEU A 248 -13.66 34.58 27.81
C LEU A 248 -14.74 35.66 27.94
N ASP A 249 -15.50 35.60 29.03
CA ASP A 249 -16.39 36.69 29.40
C ASP A 249 -15.52 37.84 29.94
N HIS A 250 -15.36 38.88 29.11
CA HIS A 250 -14.64 40.12 29.44
C HIS A 250 -15.58 41.15 30.07
#